data_AF-A0A356VZ66-F1
#
_entry.id   AF-A0A356VZ66-F1
#
_cell.length_a   1.000
_cell.length_b   1.000
_cell.length_c   1.000
_cell.angle_alpha   90.00
_cell.angle_beta   90.00
_cell.angle_gamma   90.00
#
_symmetry.space_group_name_H-M   'P 1'
#
loop_
_entity.id
_entity.type
_entity.pdbx_description
1 polymer ?
#
loop_
_entity_poly.entity_id
_entity_poly.type
_entity_poly.pdbx_seq_one_letter_code
_entity_poly.pdbx_strand_id
1 'polypeptide(L)' 'MIRSGQVRSYILSEEGREVTLFRLYERDVCIFSASCIMKNIQFDVYTQAVEDSDAILIPTPVY' A
#
# COMPACT_ATOMS: atom_id res chain seq x y z
N MET A 1 2.60 -9.30 -0.01
CA MET A 1 1.43 -10.21 0.14
C MET A 1 1.00 -10.22 1.59
N ILE A 2 -0.29 -10.07 1.87
CA ILE A 2 -0.84 -10.12 3.24
C ILE A 2 -1.11 -11.58 3.64
N ARG A 3 -0.54 -12.02 4.76
CA ARG A 3 -0.74 -13.36 5.35
C ARG A 3 -1.87 -13.37 6.37
N SER A 4 -1.96 -12.34 7.19
CA SER A 4 -2.98 -12.11 8.20
C SER A 4 -3.16 -10.61 8.41
N GLY A 5 -4.33 -10.20 8.89
CA GLY A 5 -4.64 -8.80 9.22
C GLY A 5 -5.07 -7.97 8.02
N GLN A 6 -5.04 -6.65 8.19
CA GLN A 6 -5.57 -5.69 7.23
C GLN A 6 -4.64 -4.48 7.05
N VAL A 7 -4.42 -4.13 5.78
CA VAL A 7 -3.60 -2.99 5.38
C VAL A 7 -4.44 -2.00 4.58
N ARG A 8 -4.26 -0.70 4.84
CA ARG A 8 -4.91 0.40 4.11
C ARG A 8 -3.86 1.19 3.33
N SER A 9 -4.13 1.45 2.06
CA SER A 9 -3.35 2.39 1.26
C SER A 9 -4.14 3.66 0.99
N TYR A 10 -3.49 4.80 1.15
CA TYR A 10 -4.11 6.12 1.07
C TYR A 10 -3.13 7.15 0.50
N ILE A 11 -3.68 8.28 0.07
CA ILE A 11 -2.92 9.46 -0.39
C ILE A 11 -3.22 10.65 0.52
N LEU A 12 -2.26 11.56 0.61
CA LEU A 12 -2.45 12.86 1.27
C LEU A 12 -2.74 13.92 0.22
N SER A 13 -3.84 14.66 0.38
CA SER A 13 -4.07 15.87 -0.41
C SER A 13 -3.19 17.02 0.08
N GLU A 14 -3.02 18.06 -0.74
CA GLU A 14 -2.30 19.29 -0.35
C GLU A 14 -2.92 19.99 0.87
N GLU A 15 -4.21 19.76 1.13
CA GLU A 15 -4.95 20.26 2.30
C GLU A 15 -4.78 19.37 3.54
N GLY A 16 -3.96 18.31 3.47
CA GLY A 16 -3.72 17.37 4.56
C GLY A 16 -4.85 16.36 4.78
N ARG A 17 -5.79 16.20 3.83
CA ARG A 17 -6.86 15.20 3.94
C ARG A 17 -6.38 13.85 3.44
N GLU A 18 -6.63 12.81 4.22
CA GLU A 18 -6.36 11.43 3.83
C GLU A 18 -7.49 10.89 2.95
N VAL A 19 -7.15 10.43 1.75
CA VAL A 19 -8.09 9.75 0.86
C VAL A 19 -7.68 8.28 0.73
N THR A 20 -8.53 7.38 1.21
CA THR A 20 -8.30 5.93 1.08
C THR A 20 -8.50 5.52 -0.37
N LEU A 21 -7.50 4.86 -0.96
CA LEU A 21 -7.64 4.30 -2.30
C LEU A 21 -8.23 2.89 -2.25
N PHE A 22 -7.64 2.02 -1.43
CA PHE A 22 -8.09 0.64 -1.28
C PHE A 22 -7.66 0.07 0.08
N ARG A 23 -8.33 -1.02 0.46
CA ARG A 23 -8.02 -1.83 1.63
C ARG A 23 -7.62 -3.21 1.14
N LEU A 24 -6.52 -3.72 1.66
CA LEU A 24 -5.98 -5.04 1.39
C LEU A 24 -6.30 -5.93 2.58
N TYR A 25 -6.82 -7.10 2.28
CA TYR A 25 -7.15 -8.14 3.23
C TYR A 25 -6.23 -9.32 3.06
N GLU A 26 -6.42 -10.37 3.86
CA GLU A 26 -5.67 -11.60 3.74
C GLU A 26 -5.68 -12.14 2.30
N ARG A 27 -4.52 -12.61 1.84
CA ARG A 27 -4.27 -13.11 0.48
C ARG A 27 -4.26 -12.05 -0.62
N ASP A 28 -4.54 -10.79 -0.31
CA ASP A 28 -4.31 -9.71 -1.26
C ASP A 28 -2.81 -9.45 -1.44
N VAL A 29 -2.46 -9.08 -2.67
CA VAL A 29 -1.11 -8.65 -3.04
C VAL A 29 -1.15 -7.15 -3.24
N CYS A 30 -0.42 -6.42 -2.39
CA CYS A 30 -0.16 -5.01 -2.66
C CYS A 30 0.78 -4.91 -3.87
N ILE A 31 0.26 -4.54 -5.03
CA ILE A 31 1.08 -4.19 -6.21
C ILE A 31 1.58 -2.73 -6.09
N PHE A 32 0.82 -1.89 -5.39
CA PHE A 32 1.09 -0.47 -5.21
C PHE A 32 2.13 -0.14 -4.13
N SER A 33 2.60 -1.12 -3.36
CA SER A 33 3.80 -0.95 -2.52
C SER A 33 5.07 -0.68 -3.35
N ALA A 34 4.98 -0.86 -4.67
CA ALA A 34 5.98 -0.48 -5.65
C ALA A 34 5.62 0.84 -6.38
N SER A 35 5.13 1.86 -5.66
CA SER A 35 4.91 3.20 -6.23
C SER A 35 6.17 3.75 -6.93
N CYS A 36 7.37 3.30 -6.53
CA CYS A 36 8.64 3.59 -7.20
C CYS A 36 8.77 3.04 -8.65
N ILE A 37 7.96 2.06 -9.06
CA ILE A 37 8.02 1.43 -10.39
C ILE A 37 6.99 2.03 -11.36
N MET A 38 5.89 2.59 -10.85
CA MET A 38 4.83 3.16 -11.68
C MET A 38 5.14 4.60 -12.05
N LYS A 39 5.88 4.78 -13.16
CA LYS A 39 6.34 6.08 -13.74
C LYS A 39 5.27 7.18 -13.90
N ASN A 40 3.97 6.86 -13.74
CA ASN A 40 2.86 7.79 -13.95
C ASN A 40 2.07 8.13 -12.66
N ILE A 41 2.52 7.68 -11.49
CA ILE A 41 1.92 8.10 -10.21
C ILE A 41 2.63 9.38 -9.76
N GLN A 42 1.94 10.52 -9.82
CA GLN A 42 2.46 11.84 -9.40
C GLN A 42 2.21 12.14 -7.91
N PHE A 43 1.75 11.17 -7.13
CA PHE A 43 1.34 11.35 -5.74
C PHE A 43 1.94 10.29 -4.84
N ASP A 44 2.31 10.68 -3.63
CA ASP A 44 2.83 9.76 -2.62
C ASP A 44 1.72 8.86 -2.09
N VAL A 45 1.92 7.55 -2.20
CA VAL A 45 1.01 6.54 -1.65
C VAL A 45 1.57 6.04 -0.33
N TYR A 46 0.78 6.19 0.72
CA TYR A 46 1.10 5.72 2.06
C TYR A 46 0.38 4.41 2.32
N THR A 47 1.00 3.55 3.11
CA THR A 47 0.45 2.24 3.48
C THR A 47 0.55 2.07 4.99
N GLN A 48 -0.55 1.69 5.63
CA GLN A 48 -0.66 1.55 7.07
C GLN A 48 -1.37 0.25 7.45
N ALA A 49 -0.85 -0.46 8.46
CA ALA A 49 -1.54 -1.57 9.08
C ALA A 49 -2.69 -1.04 9.96
N VAL A 50 -3.92 -1.51 9.71
CA VAL A 50 -5.11 -1.12 10.47
C VAL A 50 -5.22 -1.93 11.76
N GLU A 51 -4.66 -3.13 11.75
CA GLU A 51 -4.59 -4.08 12.85
C GLU A 51 -3.26 -4.84 12.79
N ASP A 52 -2.98 -5.69 13.78
CA ASP A 52 -1.81 -6.57 13.76
C ASP A 52 -1.82 -7.42 12.48
N SER A 53 -0.82 -7.21 11.63
CA SER A 53 -0.80 -7.76 10.27
C SER A 53 0.54 -8.40 9.95
N ASP A 54 0.52 -9.64 9.45
CA ASP A 54 1.70 -10.29 8.88
C ASP A 54 1.71 -10.13 7.36
N ALA A 55 2.81 -9.64 6.81
CA ALA A 55 2.96 -9.46 5.38
C ALA A 55 4.37 -9.85 4.90
N ILE A 56 4.44 -10.34 3.67
CA ILE A 56 5.69 -10.59 2.96
C ILE A 56 5.98 -9.42 2.04
N LEU A 57 7.15 -8.81 2.23
CA LEU A 57 7.71 -7.81 1.33
C LEU A 57 8.48 -8.52 0.21
N ILE A 58 8.08 -8.28 -1.04
CA ILE A 58 8.85 -8.70 -2.21
C ILE A 58 9.70 -7.49 -2.63
N PRO A 59 11.04 -7.58 -2.61
CA PRO A 59 11.89 -6.46 -3.01
C PRO A 59 11.65 -6.07 -4.46
N THR A 60 11.60 -4.77 -4.74
CA THR A 60 11.49 -4.18 -6.09
C THR A 60 12.44 -4.80 -7.13
N PRO A 61 13.72 -5.10 -6.84
CA PRO A 61 14.63 -5.67 -7.85
C PRO A 61 14.25 -7.06 -8.36
N VAL A 62 13.33 -7.76 -7.68
CA VAL A 62 12.89 -9.12 -8.00
C VAL A 62 11.60 -9.12 -8.83
N TYR A 63 10.97 -7.95 -9.02
CA TYR A 63 9.77 -7.75 -9.84
C TYR A 63 10.14 -7.12 -11.18
#